data_AF-A0A1C6KS83-F1
#
_entry.id   AF-A0A1C6KS83-F1
#
_cell.length_a   1.000
_cell.length_b   1.000
_cell.length_c   1.000
_cell.angle_alpha   90.00
_cell.angle_beta   90.00
_cell.angle_gamma   90.00
#
_symmetry.space_group_name_H-M   'P 1'
#
loop_
_entity.id
_entity.type
_entity.pdbx_description
1 polymer ?
#
loop_
_entity_poly.entity_id
_entity_poly.type
_entity_poly.pdbx_seq_one_letter_code
_entity_poly.pdbx_strand_id
1 'polypeptide(L)'
;MGYRISFDQADQIFEKLGEAYEIWAPKRFVGKGRYSQTDLIRYDRVCKIGEVEYKEKSDLPAKEVLSPITQSLFYFTEDEFIESKAGHKKLLVFMRPCDIHALHHQEKIYLENGGFADMYYQRMKDRVKIVMMECVSGWDTCFCVSMGTNKVDDYSAAIRFEEDGVLLDVTDEDLAPYFDGSKEAEFKPEYIKENQMTVQIPEIPDKEVLTKLKEHPMWKEFDKRCVSCGACTVACSTCTCFTTTDILYNENANVGERKRTTASCQVAGFADMAGGMGFRNTAGERMRYKVLHKFHDYKERFGDYHMCVGCGRCIDRCPEFISIAATVNKMSKAIDEIKGGQRDE
;
A
#
# COMPACT_ATOMS: atom_id res chain seq x y z
N MET A 1 15.77 14.70 -17.09
CA MET A 1 16.38 14.53 -18.42
C MET A 1 15.84 13.24 -19.00
N GLY A 2 15.38 13.29 -20.25
CA GLY A 2 14.73 12.15 -20.89
C GLY A 2 15.72 11.29 -21.70
N TYR A 3 15.59 9.97 -21.61
CA TYR A 3 16.44 9.00 -22.30
C TYR A 3 15.60 7.88 -22.92
N ARG A 4 16.09 7.33 -24.04
CA ARG A 4 15.59 6.09 -24.65
C ARG A 4 16.72 5.08 -24.73
N ILE A 5 16.54 3.95 -24.04
CA ILE A 5 17.57 2.91 -23.97
C ILE A 5 16.98 1.54 -24.29
N SER A 6 17.78 0.66 -24.88
CA SER A 6 17.38 -0.74 -25.09
C SER A 6 17.37 -1.52 -23.77
N PHE A 7 16.76 -2.70 -23.76
CA PHE A 7 16.81 -3.58 -22.58
C PHE A 7 18.23 -3.98 -22.19
N ASP A 8 19.11 -4.23 -23.16
CA ASP A 8 20.52 -4.56 -22.89
C ASP A 8 21.26 -3.40 -22.21
N GLN A 9 21.01 -2.16 -22.65
CA GLN A 9 21.55 -0.96 -22.02
C GLN A 9 21.00 -0.76 -20.61
N ALA A 10 19.70 -1.00 -20.41
CA ALA A 10 19.06 -0.92 -19.10
C ALA A 10 19.63 -1.97 -18.13
N ASP A 11 19.91 -3.20 -18.58
CA ASP A 11 20.56 -4.22 -17.75
C ASP A 11 21.97 -3.81 -17.32
N GLN A 12 22.77 -3.22 -18.22
CA GLN A 12 24.09 -2.68 -17.86
C GLN A 12 24.01 -1.53 -16.84
N ILE A 13 22.97 -0.70 -16.93
CA ILE A 13 22.71 0.37 -15.96
C ILE A 13 22.26 -0.22 -14.62
N PHE A 14 21.44 -1.27 -14.62
CA PHE A 14 21.03 -1.99 -13.41
C PHE A 14 22.22 -2.60 -12.67
N GLU A 15 23.21 -3.16 -13.39
CA GLU A 15 24.44 -3.68 -12.78
C GLU A 15 25.18 -2.57 -12.02
N LYS A 16 25.37 -1.40 -12.64
CA LYS A 16 26.02 -0.24 -12.01
C LYS A 16 25.21 0.31 -10.82
N LEU A 17 23.89 0.48 -10.99
CA LEU A 17 23.00 0.90 -9.91
C LEU A 17 23.03 -0.10 -8.76
N GLY A 18 23.17 -1.39 -9.07
CA GLY A 18 23.27 -2.49 -8.13
C GLY A 18 24.49 -2.42 -7.21
N GLU A 19 25.48 -1.56 -7.45
CA GLU A 19 26.57 -1.32 -6.50
C GLU A 19 26.11 -0.42 -5.33
N ALA A 20 25.31 0.62 -5.62
CA ALA A 20 24.88 1.62 -4.65
C ALA A 20 23.47 1.39 -4.09
N TYR A 21 22.59 0.74 -4.86
CA TYR A 21 21.17 0.55 -4.55
C TYR A 21 20.79 -0.93 -4.45
N GLU A 22 19.80 -1.23 -3.61
CA GLU A 22 18.96 -2.42 -3.80
C GLU A 22 17.78 -2.02 -4.66
N ILE A 23 17.64 -2.65 -5.82
CA ILE A 23 16.57 -2.34 -6.76
C ILE A 23 15.40 -3.27 -6.47
N TRP A 24 14.25 -2.67 -6.17
CA TRP A 24 13.02 -3.38 -5.83
C TRP A 24 11.92 -3.03 -6.82
N ALA A 25 11.26 -4.06 -7.35
CA ALA A 25 10.19 -3.88 -8.33
C ALA A 25 9.17 -5.03 -8.21
N PRO A 26 7.96 -4.89 -8.77
CA PRO A 26 7.09 -6.04 -8.97
C PRO A 26 7.83 -7.10 -9.79
N LYS A 27 7.87 -8.32 -9.28
CA LYS A 27 8.52 -9.47 -9.91
C LYS A 27 7.54 -10.64 -9.94
N ARG A 28 7.53 -11.36 -11.07
CA ARG A 28 6.69 -12.53 -11.29
C ARG A 28 7.35 -13.79 -10.71
N PHE A 29 6.60 -14.51 -9.88
CA PHE A 29 6.98 -15.80 -9.31
C PHE A 29 6.11 -16.90 -9.91
N VAL A 30 6.68 -17.62 -10.87
CA VAL A 30 5.96 -18.63 -11.66
C VAL A 30 5.46 -19.78 -10.77
N GLY A 31 4.17 -20.09 -10.86
CA GLY A 31 3.55 -21.19 -10.11
C GLY A 31 3.47 -20.99 -8.59
N LYS A 32 3.72 -19.77 -8.10
CA LYS A 32 3.61 -19.39 -6.68
C LYS A 32 2.33 -18.63 -6.34
N GLY A 33 1.40 -18.56 -7.29
CA GLY A 33 0.11 -17.91 -7.17
C GLY A 33 -0.85 -18.60 -6.22
N ARG A 34 -2.06 -18.03 -6.11
CA ARG A 34 -3.11 -18.53 -5.20
C ARG A 34 -3.66 -19.89 -5.63
N TYR A 35 -3.81 -20.10 -6.93
CA TYR A 35 -4.25 -21.36 -7.52
C TYR A 35 -3.05 -22.12 -8.06
N SER A 36 -3.13 -23.44 -8.09
CA SER A 36 -2.14 -24.27 -8.77
C SER A 36 -1.90 -23.75 -10.19
N GLN A 37 -0.64 -23.61 -10.58
CA GLN A 37 -0.22 -23.12 -11.91
C GLN A 37 -0.55 -21.64 -12.20
N THR A 38 -0.97 -20.86 -11.21
CA THR A 38 -1.01 -19.39 -11.34
C THR A 38 0.26 -18.77 -10.79
N ASP A 39 0.58 -17.57 -11.28
CA ASP A 39 1.75 -16.83 -10.84
C ASP A 39 1.40 -15.92 -9.66
N LEU A 40 2.42 -15.50 -8.92
CA LEU A 40 2.32 -14.46 -7.91
C LEU A 40 3.19 -13.28 -8.33
N ILE A 41 2.64 -12.08 -8.32
CA ILE A 41 3.40 -10.86 -8.58
C ILE A 41 3.52 -10.08 -7.28
N ARG A 42 4.74 -9.94 -6.78
CA ARG A 42 5.04 -9.18 -5.55
C ARG A 42 6.32 -8.39 -5.70
N TYR A 43 6.52 -7.41 -4.84
CA TYR A 43 7.78 -6.69 -4.82
C TYR A 43 8.90 -7.58 -4.30
N ASP A 44 9.98 -7.68 -5.07
CA ASP A 44 11.21 -8.36 -4.68
C ASP A 44 12.42 -7.66 -5.30
N ARG A 45 13.61 -8.08 -4.91
CA ARG A 45 14.85 -7.60 -5.53
C ARG A 45 14.94 -8.05 -6.98
N VAL A 46 15.30 -7.11 -7.84
CA VAL A 46 15.58 -7.33 -9.26
C VAL A 46 17.00 -6.90 -9.58
N CYS A 47 17.65 -7.64 -10.48
CA CYS A 47 18.99 -7.34 -10.98
C CYS A 47 18.96 -6.94 -12.46
N LYS A 48 17.83 -7.18 -13.15
CA LYS A 48 17.65 -6.89 -14.57
C LYS A 48 16.32 -6.22 -14.83
N ILE A 49 16.25 -5.38 -15.87
CA ILE A 49 15.02 -4.68 -16.24
C ILE A 49 13.93 -5.67 -16.68
N GLY A 50 14.32 -6.78 -17.32
CA GLY A 50 13.40 -7.83 -17.78
C GLY A 50 12.72 -8.61 -16.66
N GLU A 51 13.17 -8.48 -15.41
CA GLU A 51 12.50 -9.07 -14.24
C GLU A 51 11.35 -8.19 -13.71
N VAL A 52 11.31 -6.92 -14.13
CA VAL A 52 10.28 -5.97 -13.70
C VAL A 52 8.97 -6.29 -14.40
N GLU A 53 7.96 -6.64 -13.61
CA GLU A 53 6.60 -6.89 -14.09
C GLU A 53 5.81 -5.58 -14.14
N TYR A 54 5.58 -5.08 -15.34
CA TYR A 54 4.86 -3.83 -15.60
C TYR A 54 3.54 -4.02 -16.34
N LYS A 55 3.28 -5.21 -16.90
CA LYS A 55 2.09 -5.50 -17.70
C LYS A 55 0.91 -5.90 -16.84
N GLU A 56 1.19 -6.57 -15.73
CA GLU A 56 0.18 -6.98 -14.76
C GLU A 56 0.28 -6.18 -13.45
N LYS A 57 -0.82 -6.17 -12.70
CA LYS A 57 -0.87 -5.57 -11.38
C LYS A 57 -0.32 -6.55 -10.35
N SER A 58 0.64 -6.10 -9.54
CA SER A 58 1.13 -6.87 -8.40
C SER A 58 0.02 -7.25 -7.41
N ASP A 59 0.00 -8.50 -6.96
CA ASP A 59 -0.86 -9.00 -5.90
C ASP A 59 -0.58 -8.32 -4.54
N LEU A 60 0.71 -8.04 -4.27
CA LEU A 60 1.18 -7.45 -3.03
C LEU A 60 1.74 -6.04 -3.24
N PRO A 61 1.50 -5.12 -2.29
CA PRO A 61 1.87 -3.71 -2.44
C PRO A 61 3.36 -3.44 -2.22
N ALA A 62 3.84 -2.32 -2.78
CA ALA A 62 5.21 -1.83 -2.60
C ALA A 62 5.62 -1.62 -1.14
N LYS A 63 4.64 -1.40 -0.25
CA LYS A 63 4.90 -1.11 1.17
C LYS A 63 5.72 -2.19 1.87
N GLU A 64 5.66 -3.44 1.41
CA GLU A 64 6.41 -4.56 2.03
C GLU A 64 7.93 -4.35 1.97
N VAL A 65 8.42 -3.47 1.09
CA VAL A 65 9.82 -3.06 1.01
C VAL A 65 10.23 -2.19 2.21
N LEU A 66 9.36 -1.28 2.67
CA LEU A 66 9.66 -0.36 3.77
C LEU A 66 9.16 -0.88 5.12
N SER A 67 7.98 -1.50 5.13
CA SER A 67 7.34 -2.11 6.28
C SER A 67 7.17 -3.61 6.00
N PRO A 68 8.22 -4.42 6.23
CA PRO A 68 8.16 -5.85 5.98
C PRO A 68 7.13 -6.52 6.89
N ILE A 69 6.63 -7.69 6.47
CA ILE A 69 5.59 -8.44 7.21
C ILE A 69 5.99 -8.63 8.67
N THR A 70 7.26 -8.93 8.93
CA THR A 70 7.81 -9.04 10.27
C THR A 70 9.06 -8.18 10.38
N GLN A 71 9.16 -7.38 11.43
CA GLN A 71 10.31 -6.53 11.71
C GLN A 71 10.70 -6.63 13.18
N SER A 72 11.95 -7.02 13.44
CA SER A 72 12.53 -6.91 14.79
C SER A 72 12.76 -5.44 15.12
N LEU A 73 12.27 -5.01 16.28
CA LEU A 73 12.40 -3.63 16.77
C LEU A 73 13.65 -3.51 17.65
N PHE A 74 13.80 -4.38 18.63
CA PHE A 74 14.97 -4.44 19.47
C PHE A 74 15.18 -5.84 20.01
N TYR A 75 16.42 -6.11 20.37
CA TYR A 75 16.86 -7.30 21.11
C TYR A 75 17.00 -6.89 22.57
N PHE A 76 16.59 -7.72 23.50
CA PHE A 76 16.67 -7.44 24.92
C PHE A 76 17.31 -8.60 25.67
N THR A 77 17.93 -8.26 26.79
CA THR A 77 18.44 -9.13 27.83
C THR A 77 17.77 -8.75 29.16
N GLU A 78 18.24 -9.30 30.28
CA GLU A 78 17.73 -8.98 31.62
C GLU A 78 17.77 -7.47 31.92
N ASP A 79 18.91 -6.84 31.65
CA ASP A 79 19.17 -5.47 32.10
C ASP A 79 19.32 -4.45 30.95
N GLU A 80 19.48 -4.91 29.71
CA GLU A 80 19.79 -4.05 28.56
C GLU A 80 18.95 -4.39 27.32
N PHE A 81 18.75 -3.40 26.46
CA PHE A 81 18.21 -3.60 25.11
C PHE A 81 19.05 -2.89 24.04
N ILE A 82 19.05 -3.46 22.84
CA ILE A 82 19.75 -2.94 21.66
C ILE A 82 18.75 -2.87 20.51
N GLU A 83 18.59 -1.67 19.94
CA GLU A 83 17.73 -1.47 18.77
C GLU A 83 18.21 -2.26 17.55
N SER A 84 17.26 -2.69 16.72
CA SER A 84 17.58 -3.28 15.43
C SER A 84 18.21 -2.25 14.51
N LYS A 85 19.23 -2.69 13.77
CA LYS A 85 19.94 -1.86 12.79
C LYS A 85 19.26 -1.97 11.43
N ALA A 86 19.13 -0.83 10.75
CA ALA A 86 18.75 -0.81 9.34
C ALA A 86 19.96 -1.17 8.47
N GLY A 87 19.71 -1.71 7.27
CA GLY A 87 20.75 -1.86 6.26
C GLY A 87 21.31 -0.50 5.83
N HIS A 88 22.53 -0.49 5.28
CA HIS A 88 23.21 0.74 4.86
C HIS A 88 22.95 1.13 3.40
N LYS A 89 22.52 0.18 2.56
CA LYS A 89 22.38 0.39 1.11
C LYS A 89 21.14 1.24 0.80
N LYS A 90 21.22 2.17 -0.16
CA LYS A 90 20.04 2.91 -0.63
C LYS A 90 19.07 1.96 -1.32
N LEU A 91 17.79 2.31 -1.41
CA LEU A 91 16.74 1.53 -2.06
C LEU A 91 16.26 2.30 -3.29
N LEU A 92 16.17 1.62 -4.44
CA LEU A 92 15.55 2.17 -5.65
C LEU A 92 14.28 1.36 -5.91
N VAL A 93 13.11 1.96 -5.70
CA VAL A 93 11.84 1.21 -5.68
C VAL A 93 10.95 1.64 -6.84
N PHE A 94 10.58 0.68 -7.69
CA PHE A 94 9.71 0.89 -8.84
C PHE A 94 8.26 0.88 -8.40
N MET A 95 7.57 2.02 -8.42
CA MET A 95 6.20 2.15 -7.93
C MET A 95 5.26 2.71 -8.98
N ARG A 96 4.00 2.26 -8.99
CA ARG A 96 2.94 2.95 -9.76
C ARG A 96 2.49 4.21 -9.00
N PRO A 97 1.88 5.20 -9.67
CA PRO A 97 1.40 6.43 -9.00
C PRO A 97 0.58 6.18 -7.74
N CYS A 98 -0.34 5.21 -7.78
CA CYS A 98 -1.17 4.88 -6.61
C CYS A 98 -0.40 4.25 -5.45
N ASP A 99 0.74 3.59 -5.70
CA ASP A 99 1.62 3.09 -4.64
C ASP A 99 2.46 4.22 -4.03
N ILE A 100 2.82 5.24 -4.81
CA ILE A 100 3.52 6.43 -4.31
C ILE A 100 2.60 7.25 -3.40
N HIS A 101 1.35 7.50 -3.81
CA HIS A 101 0.32 8.05 -2.91
C HIS A 101 0.15 7.21 -1.64
N ALA A 102 0.16 5.88 -1.78
CA ALA A 102 0.05 5.00 -0.63
C ALA A 102 1.27 5.09 0.31
N LEU A 103 2.46 5.41 -0.21
CA LEU A 103 3.63 5.69 0.59
C LEU A 103 3.39 6.94 1.45
N HIS A 104 2.97 8.06 0.87
CA HIS A 104 2.66 9.28 1.65
C HIS A 104 1.58 9.06 2.71
N HIS A 105 0.55 8.26 2.38
CA HIS A 105 -0.48 7.93 3.36
C HIS A 105 0.09 7.13 4.55
N GLN A 106 1.07 6.28 4.31
CA GLN A 106 1.77 5.55 5.37
C GLN A 106 2.71 6.46 6.16
N GLU A 107 3.38 7.40 5.51
CA GLU A 107 4.24 8.39 6.15
C GLU A 107 3.46 9.20 7.18
N LYS A 108 2.24 9.65 6.88
CA LYS A 108 1.39 10.32 7.86
C LYS A 108 1.09 9.45 9.09
N ILE A 109 0.82 8.16 8.87
CA ILE A 109 0.53 7.24 9.97
C ILE A 109 1.76 6.91 10.81
N TYR A 110 2.93 6.75 10.20
CA TYR A 110 4.13 6.35 10.92
C TYR A 110 4.91 7.54 11.49
N LEU A 111 4.88 8.70 10.84
CA LEU A 111 5.76 9.83 11.16
C LEU A 111 5.04 11.00 11.85
N GLU A 112 3.74 11.19 11.59
CA GLU A 112 3.00 12.36 12.08
C GLU A 112 1.91 12.00 13.10
N ASN A 113 1.38 10.78 13.02
CA ASN A 113 0.24 10.37 13.83
C ASN A 113 0.65 10.03 15.28
N GLY A 114 0.08 10.76 16.24
CA GLY A 114 0.28 10.50 17.68
C GLY A 114 1.44 11.28 18.31
N GLY A 115 2.06 12.22 17.58
CA GLY A 115 3.05 13.16 18.12
C GLY A 115 4.47 12.61 18.25
N PHE A 116 4.76 11.44 17.66
CA PHE A 116 6.10 10.87 17.58
C PHE A 116 6.30 10.18 16.22
N ALA A 117 7.54 10.22 15.71
CA ALA A 117 7.90 9.54 14.48
C ALA A 117 8.39 8.11 14.77
N ASP A 118 7.84 7.14 14.04
CA ASP A 118 8.34 5.77 14.01
C ASP A 118 9.71 5.74 13.34
N MET A 119 10.74 5.69 14.17
CA MET A 119 12.13 5.72 13.74
C MET A 119 12.51 4.52 12.86
N TYR A 120 11.88 3.35 13.04
CA TYR A 120 12.14 2.18 12.20
C TYR A 120 11.63 2.38 10.77
N TYR A 121 10.48 3.04 10.64
CA TYR A 121 9.95 3.44 9.35
C TYR A 121 10.77 4.59 8.74
N GLN A 122 11.08 5.63 9.51
CA GLN A 122 11.89 6.78 9.07
C GLN A 122 13.24 6.34 8.48
N ARG A 123 13.99 5.49 9.21
CA ARG A 123 15.29 4.95 8.74
C ARG A 123 15.19 4.21 7.41
N MET A 124 14.05 3.57 7.12
CA MET A 124 13.80 2.91 5.84
C MET A 124 13.42 3.93 4.76
N LYS A 125 12.51 4.86 5.06
CA LYS A 125 12.08 5.93 4.16
C LYS A 125 13.28 6.74 3.66
N ASP A 126 14.19 7.15 4.54
CA ASP A 126 15.33 8.01 4.20
C ASP A 126 16.30 7.38 3.19
N ARG A 127 16.18 6.07 2.95
CA ARG A 127 16.99 5.32 1.99
C ARG A 127 16.31 5.19 0.62
N VAL A 128 15.04 5.55 0.48
CA VAL A 128 14.23 5.27 -0.73
C VAL A 128 14.38 6.38 -1.76
N LYS A 129 14.71 5.98 -2.98
CA LYS A 129 14.45 6.72 -4.22
C LYS A 129 13.39 5.98 -5.03
N ILE A 130 12.52 6.72 -5.70
CA ILE A 130 11.34 6.17 -6.38
C ILE A 130 11.54 6.25 -7.90
N VAL A 131 11.32 5.13 -8.58
CA VAL A 131 11.15 5.08 -10.03
C VAL A 131 9.67 4.90 -10.33
N MET A 132 9.01 5.95 -10.82
CA MET A 132 7.59 5.93 -11.12
C MET A 132 7.33 5.18 -12.42
N MET A 133 6.62 4.05 -12.33
CA MET A 133 6.18 3.28 -13.48
C MET A 133 4.90 3.88 -14.06
N GLU A 134 4.96 4.25 -15.33
CA GLU A 134 3.82 4.79 -16.05
C GLU A 134 2.61 3.83 -16.05
N CYS A 135 1.41 4.38 -15.93
CA CYS A 135 0.17 3.60 -15.90
C CYS A 135 -0.94 4.31 -16.65
N VAL A 136 -1.27 3.83 -17.87
CA VAL A 136 -2.21 4.49 -18.80
C VAL A 136 -3.59 3.82 -18.91
N SER A 137 -3.70 2.51 -18.67
CA SER A 137 -4.91 1.72 -18.94
C SER A 137 -5.59 1.10 -17.70
N GLY A 138 -4.83 0.86 -16.62
CA GLY A 138 -5.35 0.31 -15.37
C GLY A 138 -5.93 -1.11 -15.52
N TRP A 139 -6.65 -1.58 -14.50
CA TRP A 139 -7.33 -2.88 -14.45
C TRP A 139 -8.80 -2.71 -14.04
N ASP A 140 -9.59 -3.75 -14.25
CA ASP A 140 -11.03 -3.84 -13.96
C ASP A 140 -11.40 -3.49 -12.51
N THR A 141 -10.52 -3.76 -11.53
CA THR A 141 -10.79 -3.49 -10.11
C THR A 141 -10.20 -2.18 -9.57
N CYS A 142 -9.42 -1.44 -10.37
CA CYS A 142 -8.86 -0.16 -9.91
C CYS A 142 -9.83 1.01 -10.14
N PHE A 143 -9.75 2.01 -9.27
CA PHE A 143 -10.57 3.24 -9.28
C PHE A 143 -9.75 4.43 -8.77
N CYS A 144 -8.44 4.45 -9.05
CA CYS A 144 -7.50 5.48 -8.59
C CYS A 144 -7.82 6.88 -9.11
N VAL A 145 -8.47 6.99 -10.28
CA VAL A 145 -8.96 8.27 -10.83
C VAL A 145 -10.06 8.84 -9.92
N SER A 146 -11.00 8.02 -9.44
CA SER A 146 -12.02 8.46 -8.48
C SER A 146 -11.42 8.93 -7.15
N MET A 147 -10.25 8.41 -6.77
CA MET A 147 -9.53 8.83 -5.57
C MET A 147 -8.58 10.02 -5.81
N GLY A 148 -8.33 10.42 -7.06
CA GLY A 148 -7.34 11.46 -7.41
C GLY A 148 -5.88 11.02 -7.25
N THR A 149 -5.61 9.72 -7.12
CA THR A 149 -4.28 9.15 -6.84
C THR A 149 -3.67 8.46 -8.06
N ASN A 150 -4.12 8.81 -9.26
CA ASN A 150 -3.67 8.27 -10.54
C ASN A 150 -2.45 8.99 -11.12
N LYS A 151 -2.11 10.17 -10.60
CA LYS A 151 -1.01 11.03 -11.07
C LYS A 151 -0.12 11.43 -9.90
N VAL A 152 1.15 11.69 -10.16
CA VAL A 152 2.15 12.04 -9.15
C VAL A 152 3.31 12.77 -9.82
N ASP A 153 3.99 13.65 -9.11
CA ASP A 153 5.13 14.44 -9.59
C ASP A 153 6.38 14.30 -8.71
N ASP A 154 6.28 13.68 -7.54
CA ASP A 154 7.40 13.45 -6.63
C ASP A 154 8.01 12.05 -6.80
N TYR A 155 8.96 11.96 -7.72
CA TYR A 155 9.75 10.77 -7.98
C TYR A 155 11.17 11.16 -8.41
N SER A 156 12.10 10.22 -8.28
CA SER A 156 13.51 10.41 -8.68
C SER A 156 13.73 10.11 -10.16
N ALA A 157 12.90 9.23 -10.74
CA ALA A 157 12.82 9.00 -12.16
C ALA A 157 11.42 8.48 -12.54
N ALA A 158 11.03 8.62 -13.79
CA ALA A 158 9.86 7.98 -14.37
C ALA A 158 10.27 7.02 -15.48
N ILE A 159 9.51 5.94 -15.69
CA ILE A 159 9.79 4.92 -16.70
C ILE A 159 8.51 4.52 -17.46
N ARG A 160 8.64 4.43 -18.79
CA ARG A 160 7.68 3.81 -19.70
C ARG A 160 8.38 2.64 -20.41
N PHE A 161 7.73 1.48 -20.39
CA PHE A 161 8.21 0.29 -21.09
C PHE A 161 7.67 0.25 -22.52
N GLU A 162 8.56 0.01 -23.49
CA GLU A 162 8.24 -0.15 -24.92
C GLU A 162 8.54 -1.60 -25.36
N GLU A 163 8.34 -1.90 -26.66
CA GLU A 163 8.60 -3.24 -27.21
C GLU A 163 10.09 -3.61 -27.19
N ASP A 164 10.97 -2.64 -27.51
CA ASP A 164 12.42 -2.87 -27.69
C ASP A 164 13.30 -2.15 -26.63
N GLY A 165 12.69 -1.64 -25.56
CA GLY A 165 13.42 -0.90 -24.53
C GLY A 165 12.54 -0.10 -23.59
N VAL A 166 13.10 0.98 -23.05
CA VAL A 166 12.42 1.86 -22.09
C VAL A 166 12.68 3.33 -22.39
N LEU A 167 11.68 4.15 -22.12
CA LEU A 167 11.80 5.60 -22.01
C LEU A 167 11.89 5.97 -20.53
N LEU A 168 12.82 6.84 -20.19
CA LEU A 168 13.11 7.27 -18.83
C LEU A 168 13.13 8.79 -18.75
N ASP A 169 12.61 9.37 -17.67
CA ASP A 169 12.86 10.77 -17.32
C ASP A 169 13.48 10.79 -15.93
N VAL A 170 14.74 11.17 -15.85
CA VAL A 170 15.52 11.19 -14.61
C VAL A 170 15.56 12.61 -14.07
N THR A 171 14.92 12.82 -12.92
CA THR A 171 14.82 14.13 -12.25
C THR A 171 15.85 14.28 -11.14
N ASP A 172 16.38 13.16 -10.63
CA ASP A 172 17.28 13.10 -9.49
C ASP A 172 18.77 13.14 -9.90
N GLU A 173 19.52 14.07 -9.29
CA GLU A 173 20.94 14.30 -9.58
C GLU A 173 21.84 13.11 -9.21
N ASP A 174 21.48 12.29 -8.20
CA ASP A 174 22.26 11.09 -7.86
C ASP A 174 22.07 9.98 -8.91
N LEU A 175 20.97 10.00 -9.66
CA LEU A 175 20.66 8.99 -10.68
C LEU A 175 21.15 9.39 -12.06
N ALA A 176 21.19 10.68 -12.39
CA ALA A 176 21.58 11.18 -13.71
C ALA A 176 22.92 10.61 -14.25
N PRO A 177 24.02 10.50 -13.46
CA PRO A 177 25.30 9.99 -13.94
C PRO A 177 25.26 8.54 -14.45
N TYR A 178 24.30 7.74 -14.01
CA TYR A 178 24.15 6.35 -14.48
C TYR A 178 23.68 6.27 -15.94
N PHE A 179 23.10 7.35 -16.46
CA PHE A 179 22.55 7.43 -17.82
C PHE A 179 23.45 8.21 -18.79
N ASP A 180 24.62 8.67 -18.36
CA ASP A 180 25.57 9.39 -19.22
C ASP A 180 25.95 8.59 -20.47
N GLY A 181 25.87 9.23 -21.64
CA GLY A 181 26.11 8.59 -22.94
C GLY A 181 24.91 7.81 -23.50
N SER A 182 23.78 7.76 -22.78
CA SER A 182 22.52 7.22 -23.31
C SER A 182 21.90 8.17 -24.34
N LYS A 183 21.08 7.62 -25.24
CA LYS A 183 20.38 8.42 -26.24
C LYS A 183 19.30 9.29 -25.57
N GLU A 184 19.46 10.60 -25.68
CA GLU A 184 18.44 11.55 -25.22
C GLU A 184 17.14 11.40 -26.03
N ALA A 185 16.01 11.54 -25.33
CA ALA A 185 14.69 11.51 -25.93
C ALA A 185 13.74 12.40 -25.11
N GLU A 186 12.76 13.01 -25.78
CA GLU A 186 11.68 13.68 -25.09
C GLU A 186 10.74 12.63 -24.51
N PHE A 187 10.58 12.63 -23.19
CA PHE A 187 9.65 11.75 -22.49
C PHE A 187 8.94 12.53 -21.40
N LYS A 188 7.61 12.40 -21.38
CA LYS A 188 6.75 12.89 -20.31
C LYS A 188 5.78 11.78 -19.93
N PRO A 189 5.67 11.42 -18.64
CA PRO A 189 4.76 10.36 -18.24
C PRO A 189 3.31 10.71 -18.51
N GLU A 190 2.57 9.72 -18.99
CA GLU A 190 1.13 9.75 -19.15
C GLU A 190 0.44 8.99 -18.01
N TYR A 191 -0.76 9.46 -17.66
CA TYR A 191 -1.55 8.88 -16.59
C TYR A 191 -2.91 8.47 -17.12
N ILE A 192 -3.41 7.36 -16.59
CA ILE A 192 -4.79 6.93 -16.79
C ILE A 192 -5.76 8.06 -16.48
N LYS A 193 -6.69 8.31 -17.41
CA LYS A 193 -7.69 9.39 -17.30
C LYS A 193 -9.04 8.90 -16.78
N GLU A 194 -9.34 7.63 -16.99
CA GLU A 194 -10.62 7.02 -16.61
C GLU A 194 -10.38 5.55 -16.24
N ASN A 195 -11.03 5.08 -15.17
CA ASN A 195 -11.04 3.67 -14.79
C ASN A 195 -12.32 2.99 -15.26
N GLN A 196 -12.28 1.68 -15.48
CA GLN A 196 -13.50 0.89 -15.77
C GLN A 196 -14.50 0.92 -14.61
N MET A 197 -14.00 1.05 -13.38
CA MET A 197 -14.78 1.14 -12.16
C MET A 197 -14.73 2.55 -11.58
N THR A 198 -15.90 3.11 -11.29
CA THR A 198 -16.05 4.45 -10.69
C THR A 198 -16.64 4.36 -9.29
N VAL A 199 -16.09 5.15 -8.38
CA VAL A 199 -16.58 5.28 -7.01
C VAL A 199 -17.00 6.72 -6.76
N GLN A 200 -18.23 6.90 -6.28
CA GLN A 200 -18.66 8.17 -5.71
C GLN A 200 -18.28 8.17 -4.23
N ILE A 201 -17.36 9.05 -3.85
CA ILE A 201 -16.95 9.18 -2.45
C ILE A 201 -17.94 10.13 -1.77
N PRO A 202 -18.77 9.65 -0.83
CA PRO A 202 -19.74 10.51 -0.17
C PRO A 202 -19.08 11.35 0.92
N GLU A 203 -19.51 12.60 1.04
CA GLU A 203 -19.22 13.42 2.21
C GLU A 203 -20.24 13.13 3.32
N ILE A 204 -19.73 12.84 4.51
CA ILE A 204 -20.51 12.67 5.73
C ILE A 204 -20.55 14.04 6.41
N PRO A 205 -21.70 14.75 6.39
CA PRO A 205 -21.76 16.18 6.72
C PRO A 205 -21.57 16.47 8.21
N ASP A 206 -22.01 15.56 9.08
CA ASP A 206 -22.07 15.78 10.52
C ASP A 206 -22.06 14.46 11.30
N LYS A 207 -21.95 14.60 12.64
CA LYS A 207 -21.91 13.49 13.58
C LYS A 207 -23.22 12.72 13.67
N GLU A 208 -24.36 13.34 13.37
CA GLU A 208 -25.66 12.66 13.41
C GLU A 208 -25.77 11.67 12.26
N VAL A 209 -25.46 12.12 11.03
CA VAL A 209 -25.41 11.26 9.85
C VAL A 209 -24.39 10.14 10.04
N LEU A 210 -23.19 10.44 10.58
CA LEU A 210 -22.19 9.42 10.88
C LEU A 210 -22.71 8.36 11.87
N THR A 211 -23.47 8.78 12.89
CA THR A 211 -24.01 7.88 13.92
C THR A 211 -25.08 6.97 13.32
N LYS A 212 -26.06 7.55 12.60
CA LYS A 212 -27.07 6.77 11.86
C LYS A 212 -26.43 5.83 10.84
N LEU A 213 -25.38 6.27 10.14
CA LEU A 213 -24.64 5.44 9.19
C LEU A 213 -23.95 4.26 9.88
N LYS A 214 -23.38 4.45 11.07
CA LYS A 214 -22.73 3.37 11.84
C LYS A 214 -23.71 2.28 12.25
N GLU A 215 -24.98 2.62 12.46
CA GLU A 215 -26.07 1.70 12.82
C GLU A 215 -26.80 1.11 11.60
N HIS A 216 -26.56 1.67 10.41
CA HIS A 216 -27.26 1.30 9.19
C HIS A 216 -27.16 -0.21 8.89
N PRO A 217 -28.28 -0.89 8.52
CA PRO A 217 -28.31 -2.34 8.34
C PRO A 217 -27.44 -2.85 7.19
N MET A 218 -26.96 -1.96 6.29
CA MET A 218 -26.05 -2.37 5.20
C MET A 218 -24.83 -3.16 5.71
N TRP A 219 -24.31 -2.81 6.90
CA TRP A 219 -23.12 -3.47 7.45
C TRP A 219 -23.36 -4.93 7.83
N LYS A 220 -24.61 -5.30 8.17
CA LYS A 220 -24.98 -6.66 8.56
C LYS A 220 -24.87 -7.67 7.41
N GLU A 221 -24.82 -7.22 6.16
CA GLU A 221 -24.61 -8.12 5.03
C GLU A 221 -23.25 -8.83 5.08
N PHE A 222 -22.23 -8.14 5.62
CA PHE A 222 -20.89 -8.69 5.73
C PHE A 222 -20.78 -9.77 6.80
N ASP A 223 -21.70 -9.82 7.78
CA ASP A 223 -21.72 -10.88 8.79
C ASP A 223 -21.95 -12.26 8.16
N LYS A 224 -22.66 -12.32 7.02
CA LYS A 224 -22.94 -13.58 6.31
C LYS A 224 -21.94 -13.90 5.21
N ARG A 225 -21.19 -12.90 4.73
CA ARG A 225 -20.33 -13.02 3.55
C ARG A 225 -18.84 -12.95 3.86
N CYS A 226 -18.42 -12.11 4.80
CA CYS A 226 -17.00 -11.91 5.09
C CYS A 226 -16.48 -12.99 6.04
N VAL A 227 -15.53 -13.80 5.56
CA VAL A 227 -14.86 -14.84 6.36
C VAL A 227 -13.75 -14.30 7.28
N SER A 228 -13.63 -12.97 7.46
CA SER A 228 -12.69 -12.33 8.40
C SER A 228 -11.21 -12.75 8.22
N CYS A 229 -10.78 -13.11 7.01
CA CYS A 229 -9.44 -13.68 6.74
C CYS A 229 -8.30 -12.65 6.64
N GLY A 230 -8.60 -11.34 6.61
CA GLY A 230 -7.57 -10.29 6.52
C GLY A 230 -6.87 -10.11 5.18
N ALA A 231 -7.12 -10.98 4.18
CA ALA A 231 -6.47 -10.92 2.87
C ALA A 231 -6.54 -9.53 2.20
N CYS A 232 -7.68 -8.86 2.32
CA CYS A 232 -7.91 -7.54 1.75
C CYS A 232 -7.08 -6.42 2.39
N THR A 233 -6.68 -6.53 3.67
CA THR A 233 -5.84 -5.52 4.34
C THR A 233 -4.36 -5.82 4.19
N VAL A 234 -3.98 -7.11 4.08
CA VAL A 234 -2.60 -7.51 3.78
C VAL A 234 -2.21 -6.98 2.39
N ALA A 235 -3.05 -7.23 1.38
CA ALA A 235 -2.83 -6.73 0.01
C ALA A 235 -3.06 -5.22 -0.18
N CYS A 236 -3.54 -4.51 0.86
CA CYS A 236 -3.81 -3.08 0.75
C CYS A 236 -2.54 -2.25 0.95
N SER A 237 -2.22 -1.39 -0.01
CA SER A 237 -1.03 -0.53 0.02
C SER A 237 -1.03 0.51 1.15
N THR A 238 -2.19 0.86 1.71
CA THR A 238 -2.29 1.87 2.78
C THR A 238 -2.58 1.32 4.16
N CYS A 239 -2.79 0.01 4.32
CA CYS A 239 -3.04 -0.57 5.64
C CYS A 239 -1.73 -0.71 6.42
N THR A 240 -1.72 -0.19 7.65
CA THR A 240 -0.55 -0.11 8.56
C THR A 240 -0.77 -0.84 9.88
N CYS A 241 -1.82 -1.64 10.01
CA CYS A 241 -2.08 -2.41 11.24
C CYS A 241 -0.95 -3.43 11.50
N PHE A 242 -0.42 -3.44 12.72
CA PHE A 242 0.53 -4.44 13.19
C PHE A 242 0.21 -4.84 14.63
N THR A 243 0.74 -5.98 15.05
CA THR A 243 0.79 -6.42 16.45
C THR A 243 2.25 -6.53 16.88
N THR A 244 2.49 -6.52 18.18
CA THR A 244 3.83 -6.63 18.75
C THR A 244 3.90 -7.88 19.62
N THR A 245 4.95 -8.67 19.44
CA THR A 245 5.16 -9.91 20.18
C THR A 245 6.61 -9.99 20.64
N ASP A 246 6.81 -10.43 21.88
CA ASP A 246 8.13 -10.76 22.40
C ASP A 246 8.42 -12.23 22.11
N ILE A 247 9.55 -12.47 21.44
CA ILE A 247 10.05 -13.81 21.12
C ILE A 247 11.22 -14.09 22.05
N LEU A 248 11.02 -15.02 22.99
CA LEU A 248 12.05 -15.46 23.94
C LEU A 248 12.93 -16.54 23.31
N TYR A 249 14.23 -16.49 23.58
CA TYR A 249 15.17 -17.50 23.10
C TYR A 249 15.26 -18.66 24.09
N ASN A 250 15.27 -19.89 23.57
CA ASN A 250 15.05 -21.11 24.35
C ASN A 250 16.05 -21.36 25.50
N GLU A 251 17.23 -20.73 25.44
CA GLU A 251 18.31 -20.94 26.40
C GLU A 251 18.22 -20.01 27.62
N ASN A 252 17.62 -18.83 27.48
CA ASN A 252 17.36 -17.90 28.57
C ASN A 252 16.05 -17.14 28.30
N ALA A 253 15.05 -17.36 29.16
CA ALA A 253 13.74 -16.71 29.06
C ALA A 253 13.77 -15.19 29.25
N ASN A 254 14.88 -14.64 29.72
CA ASN A 254 15.09 -13.21 29.86
C ASN A 254 15.81 -12.58 28.64
N VAL A 255 16.15 -13.38 27.64
CA VAL A 255 16.78 -12.91 26.40
C VAL A 255 15.84 -13.16 25.25
N GLY A 256 15.67 -12.15 24.40
CA GLY A 256 14.76 -12.26 23.27
C GLY A 256 14.77 -11.05 22.36
N GLU A 257 13.74 -10.98 21.53
CA GLU A 257 13.51 -9.85 20.64
C GLU A 257 12.04 -9.46 20.60
N ARG A 258 11.80 -8.15 20.56
CA ARG A 258 10.47 -7.61 20.31
C ARG A 258 10.29 -7.44 18.81
N LYS A 259 9.29 -8.12 18.24
CA LYS A 259 8.92 -8.00 16.82
C LYS A 259 7.61 -7.25 16.68
N ARG A 260 7.50 -6.46 15.62
CA ARG A 260 6.20 -6.12 15.05
C ARG A 260 5.91 -7.01 13.86
N THR A 261 4.69 -7.51 13.79
CA THR A 261 4.19 -8.33 12.68
C THR A 261 2.94 -7.69 12.12
N THR A 262 2.83 -7.60 10.80
CA THR A 262 1.65 -7.09 10.11
C THR A 262 0.42 -7.84 10.59
N ALA A 263 -0.59 -7.08 10.97
CA ALA A 263 -1.84 -7.58 11.50
C ALA A 263 -3.00 -6.99 10.69
N SER A 264 -4.23 -7.37 11.04
CA SER A 264 -5.40 -6.97 10.29
C SER A 264 -6.56 -6.63 11.22
N CYS A 265 -7.13 -5.44 11.03
CA CYS A 265 -8.39 -5.06 11.65
C CYS A 265 -9.59 -5.92 11.24
N GLN A 266 -9.42 -6.82 10.26
CA GLN A 266 -10.45 -7.78 9.84
C GLN A 266 -10.33 -9.12 10.58
N VAL A 267 -9.20 -9.42 11.21
CA VAL A 267 -8.98 -10.68 11.92
C VAL A 267 -9.52 -10.56 13.34
N ALA A 268 -10.21 -11.61 13.80
CA ALA A 268 -10.75 -11.67 15.16
C ALA A 268 -9.63 -11.55 16.21
N GLY A 269 -9.91 -10.88 17.32
CA GLY A 269 -8.94 -10.63 18.39
C GLY A 269 -8.07 -9.38 18.20
N PHE A 270 -7.99 -8.81 16.98
CA PHE A 270 -7.15 -7.61 16.74
C PHE A 270 -7.61 -6.38 17.54
N ALA A 271 -8.90 -6.29 17.85
CA ALA A 271 -9.50 -5.17 18.55
C ALA A 271 -9.67 -5.41 20.05
N ASP A 272 -9.13 -6.51 20.57
CA ASP A 272 -9.29 -6.89 21.96
C ASP A 272 -8.32 -6.08 22.82
N MET A 273 -8.83 -5.61 23.95
CA MET A 273 -8.06 -4.82 24.90
C MET A 273 -7.71 -5.67 26.13
N ALA A 274 -6.72 -5.20 26.90
CA ALA A 274 -6.39 -5.79 28.19
C ALA A 274 -7.66 -5.94 29.05
N GLY A 275 -7.84 -7.12 29.65
CA GLY A 275 -9.07 -7.49 30.37
C GLY A 275 -10.12 -8.24 29.53
N GLY A 276 -9.84 -8.54 28.26
CA GLY A 276 -10.68 -9.43 27.43
C GLY A 276 -11.90 -8.75 26.79
N MET A 277 -11.97 -7.42 26.82
CA MET A 277 -13.03 -6.67 26.15
C MET A 277 -12.73 -6.51 24.65
N GLY A 278 -13.67 -6.94 23.80
CA GLY A 278 -13.62 -6.78 22.34
C GLY A 278 -14.67 -5.78 21.82
N PHE A 279 -14.26 -4.86 20.93
CA PHE A 279 -15.11 -3.77 20.41
C PHE A 279 -15.72 -4.01 19.02
N ARG A 280 -15.21 -5.00 18.28
CA ARG A 280 -15.61 -5.28 16.89
C ARG A 280 -15.71 -6.80 16.72
N ASN A 281 -16.81 -7.34 17.19
CA ASN A 281 -17.03 -8.77 17.34
C ASN A 281 -17.55 -9.39 16.04
N THR A 282 -18.33 -8.65 15.26
CA THR A 282 -18.88 -9.15 13.99
C THR A 282 -18.06 -8.73 12.77
N ALA A 283 -18.23 -9.44 11.65
CA ALA A 283 -17.53 -9.11 10.41
C ALA A 283 -18.04 -7.80 9.79
N GLY A 284 -19.33 -7.49 9.97
CA GLY A 284 -19.95 -6.21 9.62
C GLY A 284 -19.36 -5.04 10.37
N GLU A 285 -19.13 -5.17 11.69
CA GLU A 285 -18.46 -4.12 12.48
C GLU A 285 -17.01 -3.89 12.02
N ARG A 286 -16.29 -4.96 11.68
CA ARG A 286 -14.93 -4.88 11.14
C ARG A 286 -14.91 -4.27 9.74
N MET A 287 -15.87 -4.60 8.88
CA MET A 287 -15.98 -4.00 7.54
C MET A 287 -16.34 -2.51 7.63
N ARG A 288 -17.32 -2.15 8.47
CA ARG A 288 -17.67 -0.77 8.79
C ARG A 288 -16.43 0.02 9.21
N TYR A 289 -15.65 -0.51 10.15
CA TYR A 289 -14.42 0.12 10.61
C TYR A 289 -13.42 0.33 9.46
N LYS A 290 -13.17 -0.70 8.63
CA LYS A 290 -12.26 -0.58 7.48
C LYS A 290 -12.72 0.49 6.48
N VAL A 291 -14.02 0.53 6.15
CA VAL A 291 -14.57 1.48 5.17
C VAL A 291 -14.53 2.89 5.73
N LEU A 292 -15.06 3.13 6.93
CA LEU A 292 -15.03 4.45 7.55
C LEU A 292 -13.60 4.93 7.79
N HIS A 293 -12.69 4.08 8.23
CA HIS A 293 -11.28 4.47 8.38
C HIS A 293 -10.68 4.94 7.05
N LYS A 294 -11.02 4.29 5.94
CA LYS A 294 -10.48 4.63 4.62
C LYS A 294 -11.12 5.84 3.96
N PHE A 295 -12.41 6.06 4.15
CA PHE A 295 -13.20 7.04 3.42
C PHE A 295 -13.75 8.17 4.30
N HIS A 296 -13.46 8.18 5.61
CA HIS A 296 -13.89 9.23 6.54
C HIS A 296 -12.82 9.53 7.59
N ASP A 297 -12.52 8.59 8.50
CA ASP A 297 -11.78 8.89 9.73
C ASP A 297 -10.34 9.36 9.48
N TYR A 298 -9.68 8.82 8.44
CA TYR A 298 -8.35 9.28 8.05
C TYR A 298 -8.38 10.75 7.58
N LYS A 299 -9.33 11.10 6.70
CA LYS A 299 -9.47 12.47 6.18
C LYS A 299 -9.84 13.43 7.32
N GLU A 300 -10.74 13.02 8.21
CA GLU A 300 -11.11 13.81 9.39
C GLU A 300 -9.91 14.06 10.32
N ARG A 301 -9.00 13.09 10.45
CA ARG A 301 -7.79 13.23 11.27
C ARG A 301 -6.74 14.15 10.65
N PHE A 302 -6.48 14.03 9.35
CA PHE A 302 -5.36 14.72 8.69
C PHE A 302 -5.76 15.95 7.87
N GLY A 303 -7.05 16.14 7.59
CA GLY A 303 -7.61 17.33 6.96
C GLY A 303 -7.41 17.44 5.45
N ASP A 304 -6.99 16.38 4.76
CA ASP A 304 -6.61 16.44 3.33
C ASP A 304 -7.37 15.46 2.42
N TYR A 305 -7.02 14.17 2.45
CA TYR A 305 -7.45 13.17 1.49
C TYR A 305 -7.92 11.90 2.20
N HIS A 306 -8.60 11.04 1.44
CA HIS A 306 -9.01 9.72 1.92
C HIS A 306 -7.83 8.74 1.92
N MET A 307 -7.81 7.79 2.87
CA MET A 307 -6.72 6.81 2.98
C MET A 307 -6.63 5.85 1.78
N CYS A 308 -7.73 5.61 1.07
CA CYS A 308 -7.75 4.69 -0.07
C CYS A 308 -7.13 5.33 -1.31
N VAL A 309 -6.26 4.60 -2.02
CA VAL A 309 -5.63 5.04 -3.28
C VAL A 309 -6.25 4.39 -4.53
N GLY A 310 -7.35 3.65 -4.37
CA GLY A 310 -8.06 3.03 -5.50
C GLY A 310 -7.27 1.97 -6.29
N CYS A 311 -6.23 1.35 -5.71
CA CYS A 311 -5.38 0.38 -6.42
C CYS A 311 -6.08 -0.96 -6.75
N GLY A 312 -7.22 -1.26 -6.13
CA GLY A 312 -8.03 -2.45 -6.44
C GLY A 312 -7.52 -3.79 -5.89
N ARG A 313 -6.26 -3.90 -5.44
CA ARG A 313 -5.66 -5.17 -4.93
C ARG A 313 -6.50 -5.88 -3.88
N CYS A 314 -7.17 -5.12 -3.01
CA CYS A 314 -8.01 -5.68 -1.95
C CYS A 314 -9.30 -6.35 -2.47
N ILE A 315 -9.75 -6.00 -3.69
CA ILE A 315 -10.88 -6.62 -4.39
C ILE A 315 -10.40 -7.95 -4.98
N ASP A 316 -9.29 -7.94 -5.72
CA ASP A 316 -8.73 -9.15 -6.37
C ASP A 316 -8.40 -10.25 -5.34
N ARG A 317 -7.89 -9.84 -4.18
CA ARG A 317 -7.47 -10.78 -3.13
C ARG A 317 -8.63 -11.34 -2.30
N CYS A 318 -9.84 -10.77 -2.40
CA CYS A 318 -10.95 -11.20 -1.56
C CYS A 318 -11.45 -12.59 -1.99
N PRO A 319 -11.42 -13.62 -1.12
CA PRO A 319 -11.97 -14.93 -1.48
C PRO A 319 -13.49 -14.93 -1.67
N GLU A 320 -14.18 -13.93 -1.10
CA GLU A 320 -15.65 -13.81 -1.09
C GLU A 320 -16.15 -12.76 -2.10
N PHE A 321 -15.27 -12.27 -2.97
CA PHE A 321 -15.56 -11.28 -4.02
C PHE A 321 -16.20 -10.00 -3.47
N ILE A 322 -15.79 -9.56 -2.28
CA ILE A 322 -16.26 -8.32 -1.66
C ILE A 322 -15.53 -7.14 -2.30
N SER A 323 -16.27 -6.31 -3.03
CA SER A 323 -15.73 -5.09 -3.65
C SER A 323 -15.83 -3.90 -2.71
N ILE A 324 -14.68 -3.29 -2.40
CA ILE A 324 -14.63 -2.04 -1.62
C ILE A 324 -15.31 -0.90 -2.36
N ALA A 325 -15.19 -0.84 -3.69
CA ALA A 325 -15.83 0.17 -4.53
C ALA A 325 -17.35 0.07 -4.48
N ALA A 326 -17.90 -1.15 -4.65
CA ALA A 326 -19.34 -1.37 -4.53
C ALA A 326 -19.86 -1.03 -3.12
N THR A 327 -19.06 -1.33 -2.09
CA THR A 327 -19.38 -1.04 -0.69
C THR A 327 -19.45 0.47 -0.44
N VAL A 328 -18.52 1.26 -0.99
CA VAL A 328 -18.51 2.72 -0.86
C VAL A 328 -19.67 3.35 -1.63
N ASN A 329 -19.96 2.88 -2.84
CA ASN A 329 -21.14 3.35 -3.58
C ASN A 329 -22.44 3.03 -2.83
N LYS A 330 -22.52 1.87 -2.16
CA LYS A 330 -23.64 1.52 -1.28
C LYS A 330 -23.70 2.42 -0.03
N MET A 331 -22.54 2.75 0.54
CA MET A 331 -22.43 3.69 1.66
C MET A 331 -22.92 5.09 1.24
N SER A 332 -22.63 5.54 0.02
CA SER A 332 -23.15 6.80 -0.53
C SER A 332 -24.68 6.80 -0.57
N LYS A 333 -25.29 5.72 -1.09
CA LYS A 333 -26.75 5.59 -1.11
C LYS A 333 -27.36 5.58 0.28
N ALA A 334 -26.75 4.88 1.23
CA ALA A 334 -27.20 4.87 2.63
C ALA A 334 -27.14 6.27 3.27
N ILE A 335 -26.11 7.07 2.95
CA ILE A 335 -26.03 8.46 3.40
C ILE A 335 -27.15 9.30 2.79
N ASP A 336 -27.45 9.12 1.50
CA ASP A 336 -28.55 9.82 0.83
C ASP A 336 -29.93 9.43 1.42
N GLU A 337 -30.14 8.15 1.75
CA GLU A 337 -31.33 7.66 2.45
C GLU A 337 -31.48 8.31 3.84
N ILE A 338 -30.39 8.39 4.61
CA ILE A 338 -30.39 9.02 5.94
C ILE A 338 -30.71 10.52 5.85
N LYS A 339 -30.11 11.23 4.87
CA LYS A 339 -30.36 12.66 4.64
C LYS A 339 -31.77 12.92 4.08
N GLY A 340 -32.30 12.00 3.28
CA GLY A 340 -33.64 12.07 2.71
C GLY A 340 -34.71 11.92 3.80
N GLY A 341 -34.53 10.96 4.71
CA GLY A 341 -35.41 10.77 5.86
C GLY A 341 -35.45 11.93 6.85
N GLN A 342 -34.42 12.81 6.85
CA GLN A 342 -34.40 14.04 7.66
C GLN A 342 -35.22 15.20 7.05
N ARG A 343 -35.77 15.07 5.83
CA ARG A 343 -36.62 16.12 5.22
C ARG A 343 -38.11 15.93 5.48
N ASP A 344 -38.50 14.75 5.97
CA ASP A 344 -39.90 14.36 6.20
C ASP A 344 -40.27 14.32 7.70
N GLU A 345 -39.35 14.73 8.59
CA GLU A 345 -39.59 15.03 10.02
C GLU A 345 -39.50 16.55 10.24
#